data_AF-A0A4R8DTF1-F1
#
_entry.id   AF-A0A4R8DTF1-F1
#
_cell.length_a   1.000
_cell.length_b   1.000
_cell.length_c   1.000
_cell.angle_alpha   90.00
_cell.angle_beta   90.00
_cell.angle_gamma   90.00
#
_symmetry.space_group_name_H-M   'P 1'
#
loop_
_entity.id
_entity.type
_entity.pdbx_description
1 polymer ?
#
loop_
_entity_poly.entity_id
_entity_poly.type
_entity_poly.pdbx_seq_one_letter_code
_entity_poly.pdbx_strand_id
1 'polypeptide(L)'
;MLFHSGCHRLFFLCLILGLFPLFTRAQDTLRTSHVDDALHIDSAIGIYVDTAEKVTPAMLPRLSYDTALITRFTQGVPTNVVSLPFYCRFTLINDQDSSRSFYFFPGYYFRNIVLYKDSAGQVVTLPEIRPSHGEMGCRRFSIDARTQTTFFFKGNLIKANTNWMAPALIEPRFLTNYFKILRFNAVQLNVVTFVFCGILLMMIIYSFTNFTQNLRGEYLFYALYGLCMTTLFFIKALFYREDQPFYFFFEEYFDYVIQVSGYYCYISFTRHLLDTRTNYPGLEKAFRTAGNLLLLLLAVYSVVYFSGGPYKVMNSIENGGKYFLMALGIFYVIVGFAQRDKLMNYLLAGNLAVLGLAVTSQCIIVFKVRFTYTNSFFNQALFYYELGVVLELVLFLAALAYKNKDELIEKVKIEQAMKLEQEKKEFETKLAIIQAQQDERSRISADMHDELGSGVTAIRLMSELAKRRLPAQSVPEIEKISTSAGELMDKMNTIIWSMNATNDSVANLVAYMRAFAIELFENSSMVCRVEVPEYIPDIEISGEKRRNVFLVVKEALNNAMKHSKSDRLELRIRLEDELHIEIHDFGQGIQTEKMRQFSSGLTNMQRRMETIGGTIWFKNEKGTTVGLSCPY
;
A
#
# COMPACT_ATOMS: atom_id res chain seq x y z
N MET A 1 1.20 6.13 -43.96
CA MET A 1 2.57 5.57 -43.92
C MET A 1 2.56 4.10 -44.35
N LEU A 2 2.80 3.83 -45.63
CA LEU A 2 3.34 2.60 -46.28
C LEU A 2 3.17 2.81 -47.81
N PHE A 3 4.15 2.35 -48.59
CA PHE A 3 4.44 2.67 -50.01
C PHE A 3 5.14 4.00 -50.30
N HIS A 4 6.41 4.14 -49.89
CA HIS A 4 7.37 4.97 -50.64
C HIS A 4 8.84 4.60 -50.30
N SER A 5 9.16 3.30 -50.35
CA SER A 5 10.49 2.81 -49.96
C SER A 5 11.51 2.72 -51.11
N GLY A 6 11.09 2.94 -52.37
CA GLY A 6 11.99 2.83 -53.54
C GLY A 6 12.50 4.17 -54.09
N CYS A 7 11.68 5.23 -54.07
CA CYS A 7 11.99 6.46 -54.80
C CYS A 7 12.87 7.46 -54.01
N HIS A 8 12.83 7.41 -52.67
CA HIS A 8 13.50 8.41 -51.84
C HIS A 8 15.03 8.26 -51.74
N ARG A 9 15.61 7.09 -52.03
CA ARG A 9 17.07 6.91 -52.04
C ARG A 9 17.74 7.61 -53.23
N LEU A 10 17.08 7.70 -54.38
CA LEU A 10 17.56 8.56 -55.49
C LEU A 10 17.30 10.04 -55.20
N PHE A 11 16.14 10.37 -54.61
CA PHE A 11 15.73 11.77 -54.42
C PHE A 11 16.60 12.55 -53.43
N PHE A 12 17.07 11.91 -52.35
CA PHE A 12 17.95 12.55 -51.36
C PHE A 12 19.41 12.67 -51.86
N LEU A 13 19.85 11.77 -52.73
CA LEU A 13 21.15 11.86 -53.39
C LEU A 13 21.16 12.93 -54.51
N CYS A 14 20.03 13.13 -55.19
CA CYS A 14 19.87 14.17 -56.22
C CYS A 14 19.83 15.61 -55.66
N LEU A 15 19.44 15.78 -54.38
CA LEU A 15 19.34 17.10 -53.75
C LEU A 15 20.71 17.69 -53.37
N ILE A 16 21.75 16.85 -53.25
CA ILE A 16 23.14 17.24 -53.00
C ILE A 16 23.93 17.42 -54.32
N LEU A 17 23.48 16.81 -55.42
CA LEU A 17 24.25 16.75 -56.68
C LEU A 17 23.73 17.65 -57.82
N GLY A 18 22.68 18.44 -57.62
CA GLY A 18 22.28 19.45 -58.61
C GLY A 18 21.97 18.91 -60.02
N LEU A 19 21.54 17.65 -60.13
CA LEU A 19 21.24 16.99 -61.40
C LEU A 19 19.74 16.68 -61.48
N PHE A 20 18.98 17.61 -62.07
CA PHE A 20 17.65 17.35 -62.61
C PHE A 20 17.79 16.79 -64.04
N PRO A 21 17.19 15.65 -64.38
CA PRO A 21 16.66 15.46 -65.72
C PRO A 21 15.19 15.92 -65.74
N LEU A 22 14.92 16.93 -66.56
CA LEU A 22 13.72 17.17 -67.36
C LEU A 22 12.36 16.71 -66.78
N PHE A 23 11.55 17.72 -66.46
CA PHE A 23 10.09 17.71 -66.37
C PHE A 23 9.41 16.60 -67.20
N THR A 24 8.89 15.57 -66.54
CA THR A 24 7.76 14.81 -67.05
C THR A 24 6.49 15.60 -66.78
N ARG A 25 5.84 16.07 -67.85
CA ARG A 25 4.54 16.74 -67.84
C ARG A 25 3.54 15.83 -67.12
N ALA A 26 2.89 16.32 -66.05
CA ALA A 26 1.81 15.60 -65.39
C ALA A 26 0.75 15.23 -66.46
N GLN A 27 0.45 13.93 -66.61
CA GLN A 27 -0.70 13.53 -67.38
C GLN A 27 -1.93 13.83 -66.54
N ASP A 28 -2.58 14.96 -66.80
CA ASP A 28 -3.87 15.35 -66.20
C ASP A 28 -5.00 14.34 -66.51
N THR A 29 -4.73 13.36 -67.37
CA THR A 29 -5.70 12.42 -67.92
C THR A 29 -5.28 10.98 -67.66
N LEU A 30 -6.13 10.26 -66.93
CA LEU A 30 -6.00 8.85 -66.57
C LEU A 30 -6.79 7.98 -67.54
N ARG A 31 -6.31 6.77 -67.85
CA ARG A 31 -7.05 5.79 -68.66
C ARG A 31 -7.60 4.69 -67.79
N THR A 32 -8.83 4.26 -68.05
CA THR A 32 -9.46 3.19 -67.26
C THR A 32 -8.76 1.84 -67.41
N SER A 33 -8.12 1.54 -68.54
CA SER A 33 -7.32 0.31 -68.73
C SER A 33 -6.15 0.18 -67.77
N HIS A 34 -5.65 1.28 -67.21
CA HIS A 34 -4.56 1.26 -66.24
C HIS A 34 -5.05 1.03 -64.79
N VAL A 35 -6.37 0.88 -64.59
CA VAL A 35 -6.98 0.55 -63.31
C VAL A 35 -7.34 -0.94 -63.34
N ASP A 36 -6.46 -1.77 -62.78
CA ASP A 36 -6.67 -3.23 -62.66
C ASP A 36 -7.52 -3.61 -61.43
N ASP A 37 -7.11 -3.15 -60.26
CA ASP A 37 -7.77 -3.42 -58.97
C ASP A 37 -7.92 -2.12 -58.17
N ALA A 38 -6.82 -1.38 -58.01
CA ALA A 38 -6.81 -0.02 -57.50
C ALA A 38 -5.65 0.77 -58.12
N LEU A 39 -5.85 2.06 -58.41
CA LEU A 39 -4.85 2.98 -58.94
C LEU A 39 -4.75 4.22 -58.05
N HIS A 40 -3.56 4.48 -57.51
CA HIS A 40 -3.26 5.75 -56.83
C HIS A 40 -3.02 6.85 -57.87
N ILE A 41 -3.65 8.02 -57.66
CA ILE A 41 -3.66 9.11 -58.64
C ILE A 41 -2.95 10.37 -58.15
N ASP A 42 -2.03 10.22 -57.20
CA ASP A 42 -1.31 11.32 -56.53
C ASP A 42 -0.56 12.23 -57.53
N SER A 43 -0.12 11.71 -58.67
CA SER A 43 0.60 12.48 -59.70
C SER A 43 -0.28 13.12 -60.77
N ALA A 44 -1.59 12.84 -60.77
CA ALA A 44 -2.54 13.23 -61.82
C ALA A 44 -3.71 14.06 -61.28
N ILE A 45 -3.60 14.55 -60.04
CA ILE A 45 -4.64 15.32 -59.36
C ILE A 45 -4.16 16.74 -59.07
N GLY A 46 -4.94 17.72 -59.50
CA GLY A 46 -4.72 19.13 -59.15
C GLY A 46 -5.57 19.53 -57.95
N ILE A 47 -5.05 20.36 -57.05
CA ILE A 47 -5.75 20.81 -55.84
C ILE A 47 -5.97 22.33 -55.89
N TYR A 48 -7.16 22.77 -55.50
CA TYR A 48 -7.49 24.17 -55.25
C TYR A 48 -8.07 24.30 -53.84
N VAL A 49 -7.52 25.18 -53.01
CA VAL A 49 -8.02 25.45 -51.65
C VAL A 49 -8.88 26.71 -51.68
N ASP A 50 -10.14 26.60 -51.27
CA ASP A 50 -11.08 27.71 -51.26
C ASP A 50 -10.91 28.54 -49.98
N THR A 51 -10.01 29.50 -50.04
CA THR A 51 -9.71 30.44 -48.94
C THR A 51 -10.82 31.48 -48.70
N ALA A 52 -11.72 31.67 -49.66
CA ALA A 52 -12.79 32.67 -49.61
C ALA A 52 -14.17 32.07 -49.28
N GLU A 53 -14.29 30.74 -49.26
CA GLU A 53 -15.52 29.96 -49.07
C GLU A 53 -16.67 30.36 -50.01
N LYS A 54 -16.32 30.75 -51.25
CA LYS A 54 -17.26 31.31 -52.24
C LYS A 54 -17.36 30.49 -53.52
N VAL A 55 -16.68 29.35 -53.61
CA VAL A 55 -16.69 28.53 -54.83
C VAL A 55 -18.06 27.86 -55.03
N THR A 56 -18.65 28.08 -56.21
CA THR A 56 -19.86 27.40 -56.66
C THR A 56 -19.52 26.31 -57.70
N PRO A 57 -20.35 25.28 -57.90
CA PRO A 57 -20.07 24.20 -58.85
C PRO A 57 -19.77 24.67 -60.27
N ALA A 58 -20.42 25.75 -60.73
CA ALA A 58 -20.22 26.33 -62.05
C ALA A 58 -18.83 26.97 -62.23
N MET A 59 -18.15 27.35 -61.15
CA MET A 59 -16.81 27.95 -61.19
C MET A 59 -15.70 26.89 -61.29
N LEU A 60 -15.97 25.63 -60.93
CA LEU A 60 -14.97 24.56 -60.81
C LEU A 60 -14.08 24.39 -62.05
N PRO A 61 -14.60 24.36 -63.30
CA PRO A 61 -13.74 24.16 -64.47
C PRO A 61 -12.76 25.31 -64.72
N ARG A 62 -13.03 26.51 -64.18
CA ARG A 62 -12.25 27.73 -64.40
C ARG A 62 -11.22 28.00 -63.30
N LEU A 63 -11.19 27.19 -62.24
CA LEU A 63 -10.23 27.36 -61.14
C LEU A 63 -8.81 26.94 -61.54
N SER A 64 -7.82 27.59 -60.94
CA SER A 64 -6.41 27.26 -61.11
C SER A 64 -6.00 26.15 -60.13
N TYR A 65 -5.98 24.92 -60.60
CA TYR A 65 -5.56 23.77 -59.81
C TYR A 65 -4.04 23.62 -59.82
N ASP A 66 -3.44 23.52 -58.64
CA ASP A 66 -2.00 23.30 -58.47
C ASP A 66 -1.73 21.81 -58.20
N THR A 67 -0.95 21.19 -59.09
CA THR A 67 -0.53 19.79 -59.00
C THR A 67 0.66 19.59 -58.07
N ALA A 68 1.36 20.64 -57.63
CA ALA A 68 2.42 20.53 -56.63
C ALA A 68 1.88 20.42 -55.19
N LEU A 69 0.64 20.87 -54.95
CA LEU A 69 0.00 20.81 -53.63
C LEU A 69 -0.24 19.38 -53.16
N ILE A 70 -0.50 18.42 -54.06
CA ILE A 70 -0.73 17.02 -53.68
C ILE A 70 0.51 16.39 -53.02
N THR A 71 1.72 16.74 -53.47
CA THR A 71 2.98 16.26 -52.84
C THR A 71 3.10 16.74 -51.39
N ARG A 72 2.50 17.89 -51.06
CA ARG A 72 2.42 18.36 -49.67
C ARG A 72 1.32 17.65 -48.90
N PHE A 73 0.12 17.53 -49.48
CA PHE A 73 -1.04 16.91 -48.82
C PHE A 73 -0.85 15.40 -48.57
N THR A 74 -0.04 14.72 -49.39
CA THR A 74 0.37 13.31 -49.17
C THR A 74 1.37 13.16 -48.02
N GLN A 75 2.14 14.21 -47.69
CA GLN A 75 3.06 14.23 -46.55
C GLN A 75 2.40 14.73 -45.25
N GLY A 76 1.30 15.47 -45.38
CA GLY A 76 0.51 16.01 -44.27
C GLY A 76 -0.13 17.34 -44.66
N VAL A 77 -1.42 17.50 -44.36
CA VAL A 77 -2.14 18.72 -44.73
C VAL A 77 -1.70 19.89 -43.84
N PRO A 78 -1.28 21.05 -44.39
CA PRO A 78 -0.86 22.19 -43.60
C PRO A 78 -1.97 22.71 -42.67
N THR A 79 -1.62 23.07 -41.43
CA THR A 79 -2.61 23.43 -40.39
C THR A 79 -3.47 24.64 -40.73
N ASN A 80 -2.98 25.54 -41.60
CA ASN A 80 -3.70 26.72 -42.07
C ASN A 80 -4.79 26.41 -43.11
N VAL A 81 -4.78 25.22 -43.73
CA VAL A 81 -5.75 24.85 -44.77
C VAL A 81 -6.72 23.74 -44.36
N VAL A 82 -6.50 23.08 -43.21
CA VAL A 82 -7.35 21.97 -42.71
C VAL A 82 -8.83 22.37 -42.56
N SER A 83 -9.11 23.60 -42.11
CA SER A 83 -10.50 24.07 -41.94
C SER A 83 -11.16 24.56 -43.23
N LEU A 84 -10.40 24.67 -44.32
CA LEU A 84 -10.92 25.23 -45.57
C LEU A 84 -11.42 24.10 -46.48
N PRO A 85 -12.53 24.31 -47.20
CA PRO A 85 -12.94 23.39 -48.24
C PRO A 85 -11.88 23.41 -49.35
N PHE A 86 -11.59 22.24 -49.91
CA PHE A 86 -10.73 22.16 -51.09
C PHE A 86 -11.36 21.32 -52.17
N TYR A 87 -10.91 21.57 -53.39
CA TYR A 87 -11.41 20.97 -54.60
C TYR A 87 -10.27 20.28 -55.32
N CYS A 88 -10.49 19.04 -55.74
CA CYS A 88 -9.55 18.33 -56.60
C CYS A 88 -10.12 18.16 -58.00
N ARG A 89 -9.24 18.17 -59.01
CA ARG A 89 -9.58 17.89 -60.41
C ARG A 89 -8.77 16.71 -60.92
N PHE A 90 -9.45 15.78 -61.58
CA PHE A 90 -8.82 14.72 -62.36
C PHE A 90 -9.67 14.39 -63.60
N THR A 91 -9.04 14.03 -64.71
CA THR A 91 -9.73 13.63 -65.93
C THR A 91 -9.54 12.15 -66.18
N LEU A 92 -10.63 11.44 -66.52
CA LEU A 92 -10.64 10.01 -66.78
C LEU A 92 -11.13 9.75 -68.22
N ILE A 93 -10.41 8.92 -68.95
CA ILE A 93 -10.80 8.38 -70.26
C ILE A 93 -11.21 6.93 -70.07
N ASN A 94 -12.46 6.61 -70.40
CA ASN A 94 -12.89 5.23 -70.56
C ASN A 94 -12.50 4.74 -71.96
N ASP A 95 -11.41 3.97 -72.03
CA ASP A 95 -10.90 3.41 -73.27
C ASP A 95 -11.50 2.03 -73.60
N GLN A 96 -12.47 1.57 -72.81
CA GLN A 96 -13.20 0.32 -73.00
C GLN A 96 -14.54 0.54 -73.72
N ASP A 97 -15.07 -0.53 -74.30
CA ASP A 97 -16.36 -0.55 -75.00
C ASP A 97 -17.58 -0.65 -74.06
N SER A 98 -17.36 -0.84 -72.76
CA SER A 98 -18.39 -0.90 -71.73
C SER A 98 -18.27 0.24 -70.72
N SER A 99 -19.40 0.63 -70.14
CA SER A 99 -19.41 1.57 -69.00
C SER A 99 -18.71 0.92 -67.81
N ARG A 100 -17.87 1.70 -67.10
CA ARG A 100 -17.15 1.23 -65.92
C ARG A 100 -17.55 2.04 -64.69
N SER A 101 -17.67 1.37 -63.55
CA SER A 101 -17.85 2.01 -62.24
C SER A 101 -16.57 1.91 -61.41
N PHE A 102 -16.26 2.96 -60.66
CA PHE A 102 -15.15 3.00 -59.71
C PHE A 102 -15.61 3.61 -58.38
N TYR A 103 -14.88 3.30 -57.31
CA TYR A 103 -14.93 4.04 -56.06
C TYR A 103 -13.75 5.02 -56.02
N PHE A 104 -14.04 6.29 -55.76
CA PHE A 104 -13.03 7.28 -55.43
C PHE A 104 -12.81 7.30 -53.92
N PHE A 105 -11.56 7.12 -53.51
CA PHE A 105 -11.11 7.18 -52.12
C PHE A 105 -10.06 8.30 -51.98
N PRO A 106 -10.36 9.47 -51.40
CA PRO A 106 -9.41 10.56 -51.23
C PRO A 106 -8.37 10.34 -50.11
N GLY A 107 -8.63 9.39 -49.21
CA GLY A 107 -7.89 9.17 -47.97
C GLY A 107 -8.85 9.01 -46.78
N TYR A 108 -8.29 8.89 -45.58
CA TYR A 108 -9.05 8.84 -44.32
C TYR A 108 -9.40 10.24 -43.82
N TYR A 109 -10.34 10.33 -42.89
CA TYR A 109 -10.63 11.56 -42.13
C TYR A 109 -11.29 12.68 -42.93
N PHE A 110 -12.18 12.29 -43.84
CA PHE A 110 -13.06 13.19 -44.58
C PHE A 110 -14.47 13.16 -44.00
N ARG A 111 -14.99 14.32 -43.61
CA ARG A 111 -16.35 14.45 -43.06
C ARG A 111 -17.40 14.25 -44.14
N ASN A 112 -17.21 14.93 -45.27
CA ASN A 112 -18.09 14.86 -46.43
C ASN A 112 -17.26 14.79 -47.72
N ILE A 113 -17.69 13.93 -48.63
CA ILE A 113 -17.11 13.77 -49.97
C ILE A 113 -18.23 14.05 -50.96
N VAL A 114 -18.08 15.10 -51.77
CA VAL A 114 -19.00 15.41 -52.88
C VAL A 114 -18.25 15.31 -54.20
N LEU A 115 -18.78 14.50 -55.11
CA LEU A 115 -18.24 14.37 -56.46
C LEU A 115 -19.11 15.14 -57.46
N TYR A 116 -18.46 15.77 -58.42
CA TYR A 116 -19.09 16.44 -59.54
C TYR A 116 -18.53 15.89 -60.85
N LYS A 117 -19.38 15.84 -61.87
CA LYS A 117 -19.04 15.45 -63.25
C LYS A 117 -19.22 16.66 -64.16
N ASP A 118 -18.22 16.92 -65.01
CA ASP A 118 -18.41 17.83 -66.15
C ASP A 118 -19.14 17.11 -67.28
N SER A 119 -20.33 17.61 -67.61
CA SER A 119 -21.17 17.10 -68.69
C SER A 119 -21.38 18.22 -69.70
N ALA A 120 -20.51 18.27 -70.72
CA ALA A 120 -20.54 19.25 -71.80
C ALA A 120 -20.51 20.73 -71.34
N GLY A 121 -19.69 21.06 -70.33
CA GLY A 121 -19.52 22.42 -69.82
C GLY A 121 -20.47 22.79 -68.68
N GLN A 122 -21.39 21.89 -68.31
CA GLN A 122 -22.21 22.00 -67.11
C GLN A 122 -21.73 21.01 -66.04
N VAL A 123 -21.42 21.53 -64.86
CA VAL A 123 -20.99 20.70 -63.73
C VAL A 123 -22.21 20.18 -62.97
N VAL A 124 -22.36 18.86 -62.93
CA VAL A 124 -23.47 18.16 -62.27
C VAL A 124 -22.96 17.42 -61.02
N THR A 125 -23.67 17.55 -59.91
CA THR A 125 -23.38 16.81 -58.67
C THR A 125 -23.78 15.34 -58.83
N LEU A 126 -22.87 14.42 -58.50
CA LEU A 126 -23.15 12.99 -58.54
C LEU A 126 -23.88 12.52 -57.27
N PRO A 127 -24.75 11.49 -57.38
CA PRO A 127 -25.47 10.97 -56.24
C PRO A 127 -24.54 10.35 -55.20
N GLU A 128 -24.95 10.41 -53.94
CA GLU A 128 -24.18 9.91 -52.81
C GLU A 128 -24.33 8.40 -52.64
N ILE A 129 -23.66 7.63 -53.51
CA ILE A 129 -23.67 6.16 -53.45
C ILE A 129 -22.51 5.69 -52.55
N ARG A 130 -22.85 5.29 -51.32
CA ARG A 130 -21.93 4.72 -50.33
C ARG A 130 -21.81 3.19 -50.50
N PRO A 131 -20.68 2.58 -50.10
CA PRO A 131 -20.58 1.12 -49.99
C PRO A 131 -21.59 0.57 -48.98
N SER A 132 -22.00 -0.68 -49.16
CA SER A 132 -22.90 -1.40 -48.24
C SER A 132 -22.28 -1.67 -46.86
N HIS A 133 -20.95 -1.60 -46.72
CA HIS A 133 -20.22 -1.90 -45.48
C HIS A 133 -19.59 -0.67 -44.84
N GLY A 134 -20.36 0.33 -44.41
CA GLY A 134 -19.95 1.35 -43.42
C GLY A 134 -18.74 2.24 -43.73
N GLU A 135 -18.05 2.05 -44.86
CA GLU A 135 -16.86 2.78 -45.29
C GLU A 135 -17.29 4.17 -45.82
N MET A 136 -17.41 5.13 -44.90
CA MET A 136 -17.89 6.49 -45.21
C MET A 136 -16.93 7.30 -46.07
N GLY A 137 -15.67 6.89 -46.18
CA GLY A 137 -14.60 7.59 -46.89
C GLY A 137 -14.53 7.38 -48.40
N CYS A 138 -15.46 6.68 -49.05
CA CYS A 138 -15.40 6.52 -50.52
C CYS A 138 -16.75 6.73 -51.22
N ARG A 139 -16.68 7.10 -52.51
CA ARG A 139 -17.84 7.42 -53.35
C ARG A 139 -17.81 6.68 -54.66
N ARG A 140 -18.91 6.01 -55.00
CA ARG A 140 -19.06 5.35 -56.30
C ARG A 140 -19.43 6.36 -57.39
N PHE A 141 -18.80 6.23 -58.55
CA PHE A 141 -19.19 6.92 -59.77
C PHE A 141 -19.01 6.01 -60.98
N SER A 142 -19.59 6.39 -62.13
CA SER A 142 -19.49 5.65 -63.38
C SER A 142 -19.08 6.55 -64.53
N ILE A 143 -18.41 5.97 -65.52
CA ILE A 143 -18.01 6.63 -66.76
C ILE A 143 -18.48 5.79 -67.96
N ASP A 144 -19.09 6.46 -68.94
CA ASP A 144 -19.67 5.81 -70.11
C ASP A 144 -18.59 5.30 -71.07
N ALA A 145 -18.91 4.28 -71.86
CA ALA A 145 -17.99 3.67 -72.82
C ALA A 145 -17.42 4.73 -73.78
N ARG A 146 -16.12 4.66 -74.08
CA ARG A 146 -15.43 5.56 -75.03
C ARG A 146 -15.57 7.06 -74.75
N THR A 147 -15.83 7.46 -73.49
CA THR A 147 -15.94 8.88 -73.11
C THR A 147 -14.74 9.40 -72.34
N GLN A 148 -14.45 10.68 -72.51
CA GLN A 148 -13.52 11.44 -71.67
C GLN A 148 -14.34 12.36 -70.77
N THR A 149 -14.15 12.26 -69.46
CA THR A 149 -14.91 13.04 -68.48
C THR A 149 -13.97 13.61 -67.42
N THR A 150 -14.15 14.90 -67.09
CA THR A 150 -13.47 15.53 -65.96
C THR A 150 -14.35 15.45 -64.72
N PHE A 151 -13.76 14.99 -63.62
CA PHE A 151 -14.40 14.91 -62.32
C PHE A 151 -13.79 15.92 -61.36
N PHE A 152 -14.65 16.48 -60.52
CA PHE A 152 -14.24 17.35 -59.42
C PHE A 152 -14.65 16.72 -58.08
N PHE A 153 -13.78 16.83 -57.09
CA PHE A 153 -14.03 16.36 -55.74
C PHE A 153 -13.99 17.54 -54.79
N LYS A 154 -15.03 17.74 -53.97
CA LYS A 154 -15.01 18.63 -52.82
C LYS A 154 -14.83 17.80 -51.55
N GLY A 155 -13.74 18.07 -50.83
CA GLY A 155 -13.40 17.42 -49.57
C GLY A 155 -13.40 18.40 -48.40
N ASN A 156 -14.03 17.99 -47.30
CA ASN A 156 -13.88 18.67 -46.01
C ASN A 156 -13.17 17.71 -45.05
N LEU A 157 -11.98 18.09 -44.58
CA LEU A 157 -11.21 17.32 -43.61
C LEU A 157 -11.79 17.51 -42.20
N ILE A 158 -11.53 16.54 -41.32
CA ILE A 158 -11.72 16.75 -39.89
C ILE A 158 -10.68 17.74 -39.37
N LYS A 159 -10.96 18.43 -38.27
CA LYS A 159 -10.04 19.36 -37.62
C LYS A 159 -8.96 18.63 -36.80
N ALA A 160 -8.03 17.94 -37.47
CA ALA A 160 -6.96 17.15 -36.83
C ALA A 160 -5.59 17.32 -37.52
N ASN A 161 -4.52 16.89 -36.83
CA ASN A 161 -3.13 16.89 -37.34
C ASN A 161 -2.78 15.60 -38.12
N THR A 162 -3.65 14.60 -38.07
CA THR A 162 -3.49 13.28 -38.69
C THR A 162 -3.97 13.24 -40.15
N ASN A 163 -4.30 14.40 -40.73
CA ASN A 163 -4.83 14.52 -42.09
C ASN A 163 -3.74 14.34 -43.15
N TRP A 164 -3.95 13.38 -44.05
CA TRP A 164 -3.13 13.15 -45.23
C TRP A 164 -4.02 12.64 -46.38
N MET A 165 -3.65 12.99 -47.61
CA MET A 165 -4.36 12.53 -48.80
C MET A 165 -3.65 11.34 -49.45
N ALA A 166 -4.44 10.40 -49.96
CA ALA A 166 -3.97 9.28 -50.77
C ALA A 166 -5.05 8.91 -51.80
N PRO A 167 -5.35 9.83 -52.74
CA PRO A 167 -6.41 9.64 -53.71
C PRO A 167 -6.19 8.37 -54.54
N ALA A 168 -7.18 7.49 -54.54
CA ALA A 168 -7.17 6.24 -55.28
C ALA A 168 -8.50 5.99 -55.98
N LEU A 169 -8.42 5.37 -57.16
CA LEU A 169 -9.54 4.79 -57.89
C LEU A 169 -9.56 3.30 -57.64
N ILE A 170 -10.66 2.77 -57.13
CA ILE A 170 -10.77 1.37 -56.69
C ILE A 170 -11.90 0.70 -57.46
N GLU A 171 -11.65 -0.52 -57.95
CA GLU A 171 -12.70 -1.30 -58.57
C GLU A 171 -13.72 -1.82 -57.55
N PRO A 172 -15.02 -1.86 -57.88
CA PRO A 172 -16.05 -2.36 -56.97
C PRO A 172 -15.78 -3.78 -56.45
N ARG A 173 -15.18 -4.65 -57.26
CA ARG A 173 -14.82 -6.02 -56.87
C ARG A 173 -13.65 -6.10 -55.88
N PHE A 174 -12.78 -5.08 -55.85
CA PHE A 174 -11.57 -5.06 -55.04
C PHE A 174 -11.71 -4.24 -53.75
N LEU A 175 -12.78 -3.45 -53.60
CA LEU A 175 -12.99 -2.53 -52.48
C LEU A 175 -12.75 -3.18 -51.11
N THR A 176 -13.38 -4.32 -50.83
CA THR A 176 -13.24 -5.02 -49.55
C THR A 176 -11.80 -5.49 -49.30
N ASN A 177 -11.09 -5.94 -50.33
CA ASN A 177 -9.70 -6.37 -50.21
C ASN A 177 -8.76 -5.18 -50.04
N TYR A 178 -9.02 -4.07 -50.71
CA TYR A 178 -8.25 -2.83 -50.57
C TYR A 178 -8.23 -2.35 -49.11
N PHE A 179 -9.40 -2.24 -48.47
CA PHE A 179 -9.47 -1.82 -47.07
C PHE A 179 -8.90 -2.85 -46.10
N LYS A 180 -9.04 -4.16 -46.39
CA LYS A 180 -8.34 -5.21 -45.62
C LYS A 180 -6.82 -5.02 -45.66
N ILE A 181 -6.24 -4.76 -46.83
CA ILE A 181 -4.79 -4.53 -46.99
C ILE A 181 -4.36 -3.27 -46.25
N LEU A 182 -5.12 -2.18 -46.35
CA LEU A 182 -4.83 -0.92 -45.67
C LEU A 182 -4.84 -1.06 -44.13
N ARG A 183 -5.71 -1.92 -43.59
CA ARG A 183 -5.85 -2.17 -42.14
C ARG A 183 -4.91 -3.26 -41.62
N PHE A 184 -4.53 -4.24 -42.44
CA PHE A 184 -3.78 -5.44 -42.02
C PHE A 184 -2.49 -5.11 -41.24
N ASN A 185 -1.66 -4.22 -41.78
CA ASN A 185 -0.41 -3.83 -41.12
C ASN A 185 -0.64 -3.03 -39.83
N ALA A 186 -1.75 -2.30 -39.72
CA ALA A 186 -2.04 -1.50 -38.55
C ALA A 186 -2.48 -2.36 -37.36
N VAL A 187 -3.35 -3.35 -37.60
CA VAL A 187 -3.87 -4.23 -36.54
C VAL A 187 -2.74 -5.03 -35.89
N GLN A 188 -1.81 -5.57 -36.68
CA GLN A 188 -0.65 -6.32 -36.17
C GLN A 188 0.28 -5.45 -35.30
N LEU A 189 0.39 -4.17 -35.66
CA LEU A 189 1.25 -3.21 -34.98
C LEU A 189 0.63 -2.68 -33.67
N ASN A 190 -0.70 -2.70 -33.55
CA ASN A 190 -1.45 -2.23 -32.37
C ASN A 190 -1.56 -3.28 -31.24
N VAL A 191 -1.17 -4.54 -31.48
CA VAL A 191 -1.21 -5.61 -30.47
C VAL A 191 -0.43 -5.23 -29.21
N VAL A 192 0.73 -4.58 -29.37
CA VAL A 192 1.57 -4.15 -28.25
C VAL A 192 0.86 -3.08 -27.40
N THR A 193 0.17 -2.13 -28.03
CA THR A 193 -0.64 -1.13 -27.33
C THR A 193 -1.74 -1.77 -26.50
N PHE A 194 -2.42 -2.80 -27.01
CA PHE A 194 -3.42 -3.53 -26.23
C PHE A 194 -2.81 -4.28 -25.03
N VAL A 195 -1.61 -4.84 -25.17
CA VAL A 195 -0.88 -5.45 -24.05
C VAL A 195 -0.55 -4.41 -22.97
N PHE A 196 -0.04 -3.24 -23.36
CA PHE A 196 0.22 -2.14 -22.43
C PHE A 196 -1.06 -1.66 -21.75
N CYS A 197 -2.16 -1.49 -22.48
CA CYS A 197 -3.46 -1.15 -21.90
C CYS A 197 -3.92 -2.19 -20.87
N GLY A 198 -3.70 -3.49 -21.12
CA GLY A 198 -4.00 -4.56 -20.17
C GLY A 198 -3.19 -4.47 -18.88
N ILE A 199 -1.88 -4.20 -18.97
CA ILE A 199 -1.01 -3.99 -17.81
C ILE A 199 -1.48 -2.79 -16.98
N LEU A 200 -1.76 -1.67 -17.65
CA LEU A 200 -2.26 -0.47 -16.99
C LEU A 200 -3.62 -0.70 -16.32
N LEU A 201 -4.52 -1.44 -16.95
CA LEU A 201 -5.82 -1.78 -16.38
C LEU A 201 -5.68 -2.56 -15.06
N MET A 202 -4.77 -3.54 -14.99
CA MET A 202 -4.50 -4.26 -13.74
C MET A 202 -3.98 -3.33 -12.63
N MET A 203 -3.09 -2.40 -12.98
CA MET A 203 -2.56 -1.40 -12.04
C MET A 203 -3.64 -0.42 -11.56
N ILE A 204 -4.56 -0.02 -12.43
CA ILE A 204 -5.70 0.84 -12.11
C ILE A 204 -6.65 0.12 -11.15
N ILE A 205 -7.00 -1.15 -11.41
CA ILE A 205 -7.86 -1.95 -10.52
C ILE A 205 -7.22 -2.11 -9.14
N TYR A 206 -5.92 -2.41 -9.09
CA TYR A 206 -5.17 -2.48 -7.84
C TYR A 206 -5.24 -1.15 -7.05
N SER A 207 -4.98 -0.02 -7.72
CA SER A 207 -5.00 1.29 -7.06
C SER A 207 -6.40 1.67 -6.59
N PHE A 208 -7.42 1.40 -7.40
CA PHE A 208 -8.81 1.67 -7.02
C PHE A 208 -9.27 0.83 -5.82
N THR A 209 -8.84 -0.43 -5.76
CA THR A 209 -9.10 -1.30 -4.59
C THR A 209 -8.43 -0.75 -3.33
N ASN A 210 -7.21 -0.24 -3.43
CA ASN A 210 -6.53 0.41 -2.30
C ASN A 210 -7.21 1.73 -1.88
N PHE A 211 -7.75 2.48 -2.84
CA PHE A 211 -8.54 3.67 -2.56
C PHE A 211 -9.81 3.34 -1.79
N THR A 212 -10.58 2.32 -2.20
CA THR A 212 -11.82 1.96 -1.49
C THR A 212 -11.57 1.47 -0.06
N GLN A 213 -10.41 0.85 0.19
CA GLN A 213 -10.00 0.40 1.52
C GLN A 213 -9.49 1.52 2.43
N ASN A 214 -8.67 2.44 1.89
CA ASN A 214 -7.95 3.43 2.70
C ASN A 214 -8.50 4.85 2.60
N LEU A 215 -9.38 5.14 1.63
CA LEU A 215 -9.94 6.46 1.31
C LEU A 215 -8.88 7.57 1.09
N ARG A 216 -7.70 7.18 0.61
CA ARG A 216 -6.57 8.06 0.36
C ARG A 216 -6.58 8.64 -1.05
N GLY A 217 -6.55 9.97 -1.16
CA GLY A 217 -6.71 10.69 -2.43
C GLY A 217 -5.65 10.34 -3.49
N GLU A 218 -4.41 10.06 -3.08
CA GLU A 218 -3.32 9.71 -3.99
C GLU A 218 -3.60 8.44 -4.81
N TYR A 219 -4.26 7.42 -4.23
CA TYR A 219 -4.64 6.21 -4.97
C TYR A 219 -5.71 6.48 -6.03
N LEU A 220 -6.67 7.35 -5.72
CA LEU A 220 -7.72 7.77 -6.65
C LEU A 220 -7.13 8.54 -7.83
N PHE A 221 -6.30 9.56 -7.57
CA PHE A 221 -5.72 10.38 -8.62
C PHE A 221 -4.74 9.60 -9.50
N TYR A 222 -3.97 8.66 -8.92
CA TYR A 222 -3.15 7.72 -9.68
C TYR A 222 -4.01 6.86 -10.62
N ALA A 223 -5.09 6.27 -10.11
CA ALA A 223 -5.99 5.42 -10.89
C ALA A 223 -6.67 6.20 -12.03
N LEU A 224 -7.12 7.43 -11.76
CA LEU A 224 -7.74 8.30 -12.76
C LEU A 224 -6.75 8.75 -13.84
N TYR A 225 -5.50 9.05 -13.47
CA TYR A 225 -4.45 9.35 -14.45
C TYR A 225 -4.20 8.14 -15.36
N GLY A 226 -4.00 6.96 -14.79
CA GLY A 226 -3.83 5.71 -15.54
C GLY A 226 -5.03 5.42 -16.45
N LEU A 227 -6.26 5.65 -15.97
CA LEU A 227 -7.49 5.47 -16.74
C LEU A 227 -7.53 6.40 -17.95
N CYS A 228 -7.23 7.69 -17.77
CA CYS A 228 -7.21 8.65 -18.89
C CYS A 228 -6.21 8.24 -19.96
N MET A 229 -4.97 7.87 -19.59
CA MET A 229 -3.95 7.47 -20.55
C MET A 229 -4.30 6.15 -21.24
N THR A 230 -4.81 5.17 -20.49
CA THR A 230 -5.24 3.88 -21.04
C THR A 230 -6.39 4.04 -22.02
N THR A 231 -7.41 4.84 -21.69
CA THR A 231 -8.53 5.14 -22.59
C THR A 231 -8.05 5.85 -23.85
N LEU A 232 -7.12 6.80 -23.74
CA LEU A 232 -6.55 7.51 -24.88
C LEU A 232 -5.82 6.56 -25.84
N PHE A 233 -4.93 5.70 -25.32
CA PHE A 233 -4.22 4.71 -26.14
C PHE A 233 -5.16 3.66 -26.72
N PHE A 234 -6.09 3.16 -25.93
CA PHE A 234 -7.04 2.14 -26.36
C PHE A 234 -7.93 2.63 -27.50
N ILE A 235 -8.51 3.83 -27.40
CA ILE A 235 -9.35 4.39 -28.47
C ILE A 235 -8.51 4.65 -29.73
N LYS A 236 -7.29 5.19 -29.61
CA LYS A 236 -6.40 5.41 -30.76
C LYS A 236 -6.00 4.10 -31.44
N ALA A 237 -5.78 3.03 -30.69
CA ALA A 237 -5.47 1.71 -31.24
C ALA A 237 -6.69 1.02 -31.87
N LEU A 238 -7.87 1.16 -31.24
CA LEU A 238 -9.10 0.49 -31.66
C LEU A 238 -9.67 1.09 -32.96
N PHE A 239 -9.70 2.41 -33.07
CA PHE A 239 -10.30 3.12 -34.21
C PHE A 239 -9.26 3.64 -35.21
N TYR A 240 -8.03 3.14 -35.17
CA TYR A 240 -6.97 3.57 -36.08
C TYR A 240 -7.39 3.38 -37.54
N ARG A 241 -7.47 4.48 -38.30
CA ARG A 241 -7.94 4.51 -39.70
C ARG A 241 -9.36 3.95 -39.89
N GLU A 242 -10.24 4.24 -38.94
CA GLU A 242 -11.68 4.08 -39.11
C GLU A 242 -12.36 5.42 -39.39
N ASP A 243 -13.24 5.44 -40.40
CA ASP A 243 -14.04 6.60 -40.75
C ASP A 243 -15.40 6.53 -40.03
N GLN A 244 -15.40 6.75 -38.71
CA GLN A 244 -16.60 6.74 -37.87
C GLN A 244 -16.86 8.14 -37.26
N PRO A 245 -18.12 8.58 -37.08
CA PRO A 245 -18.41 9.93 -36.59
C PRO A 245 -17.92 10.15 -35.17
N PHE A 246 -17.96 9.09 -34.34
CA PHE A 246 -17.39 9.11 -33.00
C PHE A 246 -15.88 9.33 -33.02
N TYR A 247 -15.15 8.65 -33.90
CA TYR A 247 -13.69 8.81 -33.98
C TYR A 247 -13.29 10.21 -34.46
N PHE A 248 -14.07 10.82 -35.36
CA PHE A 248 -13.87 12.22 -35.75
C PHE A 248 -14.05 13.17 -34.57
N PHE A 249 -15.11 12.99 -33.77
CA PHE A 249 -15.28 13.76 -32.53
C PHE A 249 -14.13 13.52 -31.54
N PHE A 250 -13.63 12.28 -31.47
CA PHE A 250 -12.50 11.93 -30.63
C PHE A 250 -11.22 12.66 -31.03
N GLU A 251 -10.80 12.58 -32.30
CA GLU A 251 -9.58 13.23 -32.81
C GLU A 251 -9.68 14.76 -32.89
N GLU A 252 -10.88 15.33 -33.03
CA GLU A 252 -11.04 16.80 -33.09
C GLU A 252 -11.10 17.45 -31.69
N TYR A 253 -11.58 16.73 -30.68
CA TYR A 253 -11.92 17.33 -29.38
C TYR A 253 -11.66 16.44 -28.17
N PHE A 254 -12.21 15.22 -28.17
CA PHE A 254 -12.27 14.44 -26.93
C PHE A 254 -10.89 13.91 -26.48
N ASP A 255 -9.97 13.67 -27.41
CA ASP A 255 -8.62 13.21 -27.07
C ASP A 255 -7.86 14.25 -26.24
N TYR A 256 -7.98 15.55 -26.57
CA TYR A 256 -7.42 16.65 -25.79
C TYR A 256 -8.08 16.77 -24.41
N VAL A 257 -9.41 16.57 -24.32
CA VAL A 257 -10.13 16.57 -23.03
C VAL A 257 -9.61 15.47 -22.10
N ILE A 258 -9.48 14.24 -22.61
CA ILE A 258 -8.94 13.11 -21.84
C ILE A 258 -7.50 13.40 -21.43
N GLN A 259 -6.69 13.93 -22.35
CA GLN A 259 -5.29 14.26 -22.09
C GLN A 259 -5.15 15.30 -20.97
N VAL A 260 -5.88 16.42 -21.04
CA VAL A 260 -5.85 17.47 -19.99
C VAL A 260 -6.37 16.94 -18.66
N SER A 261 -7.43 16.14 -18.68
CA SER A 261 -7.98 15.49 -17.47
C SER A 261 -6.95 14.56 -16.82
N GLY A 262 -6.23 13.79 -17.63
CA GLY A 262 -5.11 12.95 -17.19
C GLY A 262 -4.01 13.77 -16.52
N TYR A 263 -3.55 14.85 -17.15
CA TYR A 263 -2.52 15.71 -16.56
C TYR A 263 -2.96 16.42 -15.28
N TYR A 264 -4.24 16.80 -15.18
CA TYR A 264 -4.79 17.34 -13.94
C TYR A 264 -4.77 16.29 -12.81
N CYS A 265 -5.12 15.04 -13.12
CA CYS A 265 -5.04 13.93 -12.18
C CYS A 265 -3.58 13.64 -11.78
N TYR A 266 -2.65 13.66 -12.74
CA TYR A 266 -1.22 13.54 -12.48
C TYR A 266 -0.73 14.60 -11.48
N ILE A 267 -1.03 15.88 -11.72
CA ILE A 267 -0.62 16.97 -10.82
C ILE A 267 -1.25 16.78 -9.43
N SER A 268 -2.52 16.39 -9.38
CA SER A 268 -3.22 16.14 -8.13
C SER A 268 -2.65 14.94 -7.37
N PHE A 269 -2.28 13.87 -8.08
CA PHE A 269 -1.59 12.71 -7.51
C PHE A 269 -0.27 13.12 -6.85
N THR A 270 0.61 13.82 -7.57
CA THR A 270 1.90 14.24 -7.04
C THR A 270 1.75 15.14 -5.80
N ARG A 271 0.74 16.02 -5.79
CA ARG A 271 0.45 16.89 -4.65
C ARG A 271 0.07 16.15 -3.38
N HIS A 272 -0.78 15.12 -3.50
CA HIS A 272 -1.23 14.28 -2.37
C HIS A 272 -0.16 13.28 -1.96
N LEU A 273 0.55 12.68 -2.92
CA LEU A 273 1.60 11.72 -2.60
C LEU A 273 2.72 12.37 -1.77
N LEU A 274 3.17 13.57 -2.15
CA LEU A 274 4.27 14.27 -1.48
C LEU A 274 3.83 15.14 -0.29
N ASP A 275 2.53 15.23 0.00
CA ASP A 275 1.97 16.18 0.97
C ASP A 275 2.53 17.60 0.77
N THR A 276 2.49 18.05 -0.49
CA THR A 276 3.17 19.29 -0.93
C THR A 276 2.76 20.54 -0.14
N ARG A 277 1.56 20.57 0.45
CA ARG A 277 1.11 21.67 1.31
C ARG A 277 1.99 21.86 2.54
N THR A 278 2.46 20.78 3.14
CA THR A 278 3.28 20.81 4.37
C THR A 278 4.76 20.78 4.02
N ASN A 279 5.15 19.90 3.10
CA ASN A 279 6.56 19.61 2.85
C ASN A 279 7.19 20.54 1.79
N TYR A 280 6.40 21.01 0.82
CA TYR A 280 6.90 21.71 -0.37
C TYR A 280 5.99 22.87 -0.82
N PRO A 281 5.81 23.94 -0.02
CA PRO A 281 4.81 24.99 -0.26
C PRO A 281 5.00 25.75 -1.59
N GLY A 282 6.24 25.92 -2.04
CA GLY A 282 6.53 26.51 -3.36
C GLY A 282 6.04 25.63 -4.51
N LEU A 283 6.20 24.31 -4.38
CA LEU A 283 5.75 23.33 -5.37
C LEU A 283 4.22 23.24 -5.41
N GLU A 284 3.56 23.30 -4.24
CA GLU A 284 2.09 23.34 -4.14
C GLU A 284 1.51 24.55 -4.91
N LYS A 285 2.11 25.74 -4.77
CA LYS A 285 1.66 26.93 -5.50
C LYS A 285 1.84 26.77 -7.01
N ALA A 286 3.00 26.25 -7.45
CA ALA A 286 3.28 26.02 -8.87
C ALA A 286 2.29 25.02 -9.48
N PHE A 287 2.08 23.87 -8.83
CA PHE A 287 1.16 22.83 -9.29
C PHE A 287 -0.29 23.26 -9.29
N ARG A 288 -0.75 23.99 -8.27
CA ARG A 288 -2.12 24.54 -8.27
C ARG A 288 -2.33 25.54 -9.40
N THR A 289 -1.35 26.40 -9.66
CA THR A 289 -1.40 27.36 -10.77
C THR A 289 -1.42 26.64 -12.11
N ALA A 290 -0.58 25.62 -12.28
CA ALA A 290 -0.54 24.80 -13.49
C ALA A 290 -1.86 24.06 -13.74
N GLY A 291 -2.44 23.44 -12.72
CA GLY A 291 -3.74 22.77 -12.83
C GLY A 291 -4.86 23.73 -13.25
N ASN A 292 -4.92 24.92 -12.66
CA ASN A 292 -5.90 25.94 -13.03
C ASN A 292 -5.70 26.45 -14.47
N LEU A 293 -4.45 26.64 -14.89
CA LEU A 293 -4.13 27.07 -16.25
C LEU A 293 -4.54 26.01 -17.28
N LEU A 294 -4.32 24.73 -16.99
CA LEU A 294 -4.76 23.62 -17.85
C LEU A 294 -6.28 23.59 -18.01
N LEU A 295 -7.04 23.78 -16.93
CA LEU A 295 -8.50 23.86 -16.98
C LEU A 295 -8.99 25.09 -17.77
N LEU A 296 -8.31 26.22 -17.63
CA LEU A 296 -8.59 27.42 -18.42
C LEU A 296 -8.33 27.17 -19.92
N LEU A 297 -7.19 26.58 -20.27
CA LEU A 297 -6.85 26.22 -21.64
C LEU A 297 -7.87 25.25 -22.25
N LEU A 298 -8.31 24.27 -21.46
CA LEU A 298 -9.38 23.35 -21.86
C LEU A 298 -10.70 24.08 -22.12
N ALA A 299 -11.12 24.96 -21.21
CA ALA A 299 -12.34 25.75 -21.40
C ALA A 299 -12.28 26.62 -22.66
N VAL A 300 -11.14 27.29 -22.90
CA VAL A 300 -10.92 28.08 -24.13
C VAL A 300 -10.95 27.18 -25.36
N TYR A 301 -10.29 26.01 -25.33
CA TYR A 301 -10.31 25.04 -26.42
C TYR A 301 -11.74 24.58 -26.74
N SER A 302 -12.53 24.25 -25.72
CA SER A 302 -13.94 23.86 -25.87
C SER A 302 -14.78 24.98 -26.51
N VAL A 303 -14.62 26.23 -26.05
CA VAL A 303 -15.34 27.37 -26.66
C VAL A 303 -14.96 27.54 -28.13
N VAL A 304 -13.67 27.46 -28.48
CA VAL A 304 -13.22 27.56 -29.87
C VAL A 304 -13.76 26.42 -30.73
N TYR A 305 -13.78 25.19 -30.21
CA TYR A 305 -14.32 24.04 -30.94
C TYR A 305 -15.83 24.19 -31.22
N PHE A 306 -16.64 24.43 -30.18
CA PHE A 306 -18.10 24.50 -30.31
C PHE A 306 -18.59 25.76 -31.04
N SER A 307 -17.80 26.84 -31.05
CA SER A 307 -18.07 28.02 -31.88
C SER A 307 -17.69 27.84 -33.35
N GLY A 308 -17.14 26.68 -33.74
CA GLY A 308 -16.73 26.41 -35.11
C GLY A 308 -15.41 27.07 -35.51
N GLY A 309 -14.61 27.54 -34.56
CA GLY A 309 -13.37 28.28 -34.79
C GLY A 309 -12.32 27.55 -35.63
N PRO A 310 -11.32 28.28 -36.17
CA PRO A 310 -10.34 27.72 -37.09
C PRO A 310 -9.39 26.73 -36.40
N TYR A 311 -9.07 25.63 -37.07
CA TYR A 311 -8.20 24.57 -36.56
C TYR A 311 -6.81 25.08 -36.15
N LYS A 312 -6.27 26.09 -36.86
CA LYS A 312 -4.98 26.70 -36.52
C LYS A 312 -4.94 27.22 -35.07
N VAL A 313 -6.04 27.80 -34.58
CA VAL A 313 -6.13 28.31 -33.20
C VAL A 313 -6.20 27.14 -32.22
N MET A 314 -7.05 26.15 -32.50
CA MET A 314 -7.15 24.92 -31.69
C MET A 314 -5.80 24.22 -31.53
N ASN A 315 -5.12 23.95 -32.65
CA ASN A 315 -3.79 23.34 -32.66
C ASN A 315 -2.72 24.18 -31.94
N SER A 316 -2.87 25.52 -31.92
CA SER A 316 -1.95 26.39 -31.18
C SER A 316 -2.17 26.29 -29.67
N ILE A 317 -3.44 26.24 -29.23
CA ILE A 317 -3.81 26.04 -27.81
C ILE A 317 -3.32 24.67 -27.33
N GLU A 318 -3.59 23.62 -28.10
CA GLU A 318 -3.20 22.25 -27.79
C GLU A 318 -1.67 22.11 -27.65
N ASN A 319 -0.91 22.57 -28.64
CA ASN A 319 0.56 22.50 -28.59
C ASN A 319 1.15 23.42 -27.51
N GLY A 320 0.57 24.61 -27.30
CA GLY A 320 0.94 25.48 -26.19
C GLY A 320 0.79 24.80 -24.83
N GLY A 321 -0.30 24.07 -24.63
CA GLY A 321 -0.51 23.23 -23.45
C GLY A 321 0.54 22.12 -23.30
N LYS A 322 0.90 21.44 -24.39
CA LYS A 322 1.96 20.40 -24.39
C LYS A 322 3.33 20.98 -24.02
N TYR A 323 3.70 22.13 -24.58
CA TYR A 323 4.97 22.79 -24.24
C TYR A 323 5.00 23.27 -22.78
N PHE A 324 3.87 23.80 -22.29
CA PHE A 324 3.73 24.17 -20.88
C PHE A 324 3.94 22.96 -19.95
N LEU A 325 3.33 21.82 -20.26
CA LEU A 325 3.50 20.59 -19.50
C LEU A 325 4.93 20.05 -19.55
N MET A 326 5.59 20.12 -20.72
CA MET A 326 7.00 19.75 -20.84
C MET A 326 7.88 20.64 -19.96
N ALA A 327 7.64 21.96 -19.95
CA ALA A 327 8.35 22.89 -19.08
C ALA A 327 8.11 22.60 -17.59
N LEU A 328 6.86 22.27 -17.22
CA LEU A 328 6.51 21.84 -15.86
C LEU A 328 7.23 20.54 -15.46
N GLY A 329 7.30 19.55 -16.36
CA GLY A 329 8.03 18.30 -16.15
C GLY A 329 9.54 18.52 -15.96
N ILE A 330 10.15 19.37 -16.79
CA ILE A 330 11.57 19.76 -16.63
C ILE A 330 11.79 20.48 -15.30
N PHE A 331 10.93 21.45 -14.95
CA PHE A 331 10.98 22.12 -13.66
C PHE A 331 10.90 21.13 -12.49
N TYR A 332 9.99 20.16 -12.58
CA TYR A 332 9.84 19.12 -11.57
C TYR A 332 11.09 18.24 -11.44
N VAL A 333 11.70 17.84 -12.56
CA VAL A 333 12.96 17.07 -12.57
C VAL A 333 14.08 17.85 -11.88
N ILE A 334 14.21 19.16 -12.14
CA ILE A 334 15.21 20.02 -11.49
C ILE A 334 15.01 20.06 -9.97
N VAL A 335 13.76 20.25 -9.52
CA VAL A 335 13.42 20.23 -8.09
C VAL A 335 13.70 18.85 -7.47
N GLY A 336 13.38 17.77 -8.18
CA GLY A 336 13.62 16.40 -7.72
C GLY A 336 15.10 16.11 -7.45
N PHE A 337 16.00 16.55 -8.35
CA PHE A 337 17.44 16.44 -8.12
C PHE A 337 17.94 17.25 -6.92
N ALA A 338 17.31 18.38 -6.62
CA ALA A 338 17.69 19.23 -5.50
C ALA A 338 17.30 18.63 -4.14
N GLN A 339 16.19 17.88 -4.06
CA GLN A 339 15.56 17.54 -2.77
C GLN A 339 16.00 16.22 -2.12
N ARG A 340 16.80 15.36 -2.76
CA ARG A 340 17.42 14.12 -2.19
C ARG A 340 16.53 13.20 -1.32
N ASP A 341 15.21 13.28 -1.43
CA ASP A 341 14.25 12.42 -0.74
C ASP A 341 14.02 11.12 -1.55
N LYS A 342 13.95 9.97 -0.87
CA LYS A 342 13.67 8.67 -1.51
C LYS A 342 12.33 8.65 -2.22
N LEU A 343 11.29 9.25 -1.64
CA LEU A 343 9.96 9.29 -2.26
C LEU A 343 10.00 10.13 -3.54
N MET A 344 10.70 11.27 -3.50
CA MET A 344 10.92 12.14 -4.66
C MET A 344 11.71 11.44 -5.77
N ASN A 345 12.69 10.59 -5.42
CA ASN A 345 13.51 9.88 -6.40
C ASN A 345 12.69 8.91 -7.27
N TYR A 346 11.66 8.25 -6.74
CA TYR A 346 10.76 7.42 -7.55
C TYR A 346 10.02 8.25 -8.59
N LEU A 347 9.51 9.41 -8.19
CA LEU A 347 8.80 10.32 -9.08
C LEU A 347 9.72 10.94 -10.12
N LEU A 348 10.94 11.31 -9.73
CA LEU A 348 11.99 11.79 -10.62
C LEU A 348 12.33 10.76 -11.68
N ALA A 349 12.56 9.50 -11.27
CA ALA A 349 12.86 8.40 -12.19
C ALA A 349 11.71 8.17 -13.20
N GLY A 350 10.46 8.23 -12.74
CA GLY A 350 9.28 8.09 -13.60
C GLY A 350 9.21 9.17 -14.67
N ASN A 351 9.36 10.43 -14.25
CA ASN A 351 9.36 11.57 -15.16
C ASN A 351 10.51 11.53 -16.17
N LEU A 352 11.72 11.13 -15.73
CA LEU A 352 12.87 10.97 -16.62
C LEU A 352 12.62 9.87 -17.67
N ALA A 353 12.00 8.75 -17.28
CA ALA A 353 11.65 7.66 -18.20
C ALA A 353 10.68 8.14 -19.29
N VAL A 354 9.58 8.83 -18.91
CA VAL A 354 8.62 9.40 -19.88
C VAL A 354 9.28 10.45 -20.77
N LEU A 355 10.02 11.39 -20.20
CA LEU A 355 10.67 12.45 -20.98
C LEU A 355 11.67 11.88 -21.98
N GLY A 356 12.55 10.96 -21.55
CA GLY A 356 13.54 10.33 -22.42
C GLY A 356 12.92 9.52 -23.56
N LEU A 357 11.87 8.77 -23.28
CA LEU A 357 11.17 7.97 -24.29
C LEU A 357 10.26 8.83 -25.19
N ALA A 358 9.69 9.93 -24.69
CA ALA A 358 8.98 10.91 -25.50
C ALA A 358 9.92 11.64 -26.47
N VAL A 359 11.13 12.02 -26.04
CA VAL A 359 12.15 12.58 -26.93
C VAL A 359 12.55 11.56 -28.01
N THR A 360 12.74 10.30 -27.63
CA THR A 360 13.02 9.21 -28.58
C THR A 360 11.90 9.07 -29.60
N SER A 361 10.64 9.08 -29.15
CA SER A 361 9.44 9.06 -30.00
C SER A 361 9.45 10.22 -31.00
N GLN A 362 9.72 11.44 -30.56
CA GLN A 362 9.80 12.63 -31.43
C GLN A 362 10.94 12.52 -32.45
N CYS A 363 12.12 12.05 -32.05
CA CYS A 363 13.25 11.84 -32.97
C CYS A 363 12.90 10.86 -34.09
N ILE A 364 12.15 9.79 -33.79
CA ILE A 364 11.69 8.83 -34.82
C ILE A 364 10.76 9.51 -35.82
N ILE A 365 9.85 10.38 -35.36
CA ILE A 365 8.92 11.11 -36.23
C ILE A 365 9.69 12.11 -37.13
N VAL A 366 10.55 12.93 -36.54
CA VAL A 366 11.25 14.02 -37.22
C VAL A 366 12.30 13.51 -38.20
N PHE A 367 13.16 12.60 -37.74
CA PHE A 367 14.29 12.09 -38.55
C PHE A 367 13.95 10.84 -39.35
N LYS A 368 12.71 10.31 -39.22
CA LYS A 368 12.24 9.09 -39.91
C LYS A 368 13.16 7.89 -39.67
N VAL A 369 13.71 7.78 -38.46
CA VAL A 369 14.64 6.71 -38.06
C VAL A 369 13.92 5.35 -38.10
N ARG A 370 14.61 4.33 -38.61
CA ARG A 370 14.15 2.93 -38.54
C ARG A 370 15.24 2.09 -37.86
N PHE A 371 14.85 1.38 -36.82
CA PHE A 371 15.72 0.46 -36.08
C PHE A 371 15.82 -0.91 -36.75
N THR A 372 14.73 -1.36 -37.40
CA THR A 372 14.67 -2.66 -38.07
C THR A 372 14.27 -2.51 -39.54
N TYR A 373 14.80 -3.38 -40.41
CA TYR A 373 14.44 -3.42 -41.83
C TYR A 373 13.00 -3.88 -42.09
N THR A 374 12.41 -4.63 -41.18
CA THR A 374 11.02 -5.13 -41.26
C THR A 374 10.02 -4.15 -40.63
N ASN A 375 8.73 -4.33 -40.92
CA ASN A 375 7.64 -3.62 -40.25
C ASN A 375 7.48 -4.12 -38.79
N SER A 376 8.46 -3.79 -37.95
CA SER A 376 8.46 -4.10 -36.52
C SER A 376 7.86 -2.95 -35.71
N PHE A 377 7.29 -3.26 -34.54
CA PHE A 377 6.77 -2.26 -33.62
C PHE A 377 7.86 -1.32 -33.06
N PHE A 378 9.13 -1.73 -33.04
CA PHE A 378 10.25 -0.85 -32.68
C PHE A 378 10.43 0.33 -33.64
N ASN A 379 9.86 0.29 -34.83
CA ASN A 379 9.88 1.43 -35.75
C ASN A 379 8.73 2.42 -35.48
N GLN A 380 7.82 2.12 -34.55
CA GLN A 380 6.70 2.99 -34.22
C GLN A 380 7.09 4.00 -33.14
N ALA A 381 6.92 5.29 -33.44
CA ALA A 381 7.14 6.35 -32.45
C ALA A 381 6.22 6.21 -31.22
N LEU A 382 4.96 5.80 -31.44
CA LEU A 382 3.97 5.66 -30.37
C LEU A 382 4.39 4.61 -29.32
N PHE A 383 5.05 3.53 -29.75
CA PHE A 383 5.53 2.46 -28.86
C PHE A 383 6.42 3.00 -27.73
N TYR A 384 7.39 3.86 -28.05
CA TYR A 384 8.30 4.43 -27.04
C TYR A 384 7.54 5.34 -26.07
N TYR A 385 6.61 6.16 -26.56
CA TYR A 385 5.81 7.02 -25.71
C TYR A 385 4.95 6.21 -24.72
N GLU A 386 4.27 5.17 -25.21
CA GLU A 386 3.47 4.26 -24.37
C GLU A 386 4.33 3.55 -23.33
N LEU A 387 5.49 3.03 -23.74
CA LEU A 387 6.45 2.40 -22.83
C LEU A 387 6.90 3.36 -21.73
N GLY A 388 7.13 4.63 -22.06
CA GLY A 388 7.46 5.66 -21.08
C GLY A 388 6.38 5.82 -20.03
N VAL A 389 5.12 5.98 -20.46
CA VAL A 389 3.98 6.14 -19.55
C VAL A 389 3.79 4.91 -18.66
N VAL A 390 3.98 3.70 -19.19
CA VAL A 390 3.95 2.47 -18.40
C VAL A 390 5.04 2.48 -17.32
N LEU A 391 6.29 2.81 -17.67
CA LEU A 391 7.39 2.87 -16.71
C LEU A 391 7.18 3.95 -15.63
N GLU A 392 6.63 5.12 -16.00
CA GLU A 392 6.27 6.15 -15.03
C GLU A 392 5.22 5.65 -14.04
N LEU A 393 4.12 5.05 -14.53
CA LEU A 393 3.08 4.53 -13.66
C LEU A 393 3.60 3.41 -12.75
N VAL A 394 4.50 2.54 -13.24
CA VAL A 394 5.15 1.52 -12.41
C VAL A 394 5.98 2.16 -11.29
N LEU A 395 6.75 3.20 -11.59
CA LEU A 395 7.57 3.91 -10.61
C LEU A 395 6.72 4.70 -9.61
N PHE A 396 5.58 5.25 -10.05
CA PHE A 396 4.62 5.93 -9.18
C PHE A 396 3.91 4.94 -8.25
N LEU A 397 3.60 3.74 -8.74
CA LEU A 397 3.07 2.66 -7.90
C LEU A 397 4.08 2.21 -6.86
N ALA A 398 5.36 2.13 -7.24
CA ALA A 398 6.45 1.84 -6.29
C ALA A 398 6.58 2.96 -5.22
N ALA A 399 6.39 4.23 -5.61
CA ALA A 399 6.37 5.36 -4.68
C ALA A 399 5.20 5.26 -3.67
N LEU A 400 3.99 4.92 -4.15
CA LEU A 400 2.82 4.65 -3.29
C LEU A 400 3.09 3.50 -2.31
N ALA A 401 3.63 2.40 -2.80
CA ALA A 401 3.99 1.25 -1.96
C ALA A 401 5.05 1.61 -0.91
N TYR A 402 6.03 2.43 -1.28
CA TYR A 402 7.04 2.94 -0.35
C TYR A 402 6.42 3.81 0.74
N LYS A 403 5.60 4.80 0.38
CA LYS A 403 4.89 5.68 1.34
C LYS A 403 4.03 4.86 2.29
N ASN A 404 3.22 3.93 1.77
CA ASN A 404 2.39 3.04 2.58
C ASN A 404 3.20 2.20 3.56
N LYS A 405 4.34 1.66 3.10
CA LYS A 405 5.22 0.84 3.94
C LYS A 405 5.81 1.66 5.09
N ASP A 406 6.25 2.88 4.81
CA ASP A 406 6.85 3.76 5.81
C ASP A 406 5.85 4.14 6.90
N GLU A 407 4.64 4.55 6.50
CA GLU A 407 3.58 4.86 7.45
C GLU A 407 3.10 3.63 8.24
N LEU A 408 3.08 2.44 7.64
CA LEU A 408 2.74 1.22 8.35
C LEU A 408 3.79 0.90 9.42
N ILE A 409 5.08 1.08 9.10
CA ILE A 409 6.17 0.89 10.06
C ILE A 409 6.04 1.88 11.22
N GLU A 410 5.70 3.14 10.94
CA GLU A 410 5.50 4.15 11.98
C GLU A 410 4.32 3.81 12.88
N LYS A 411 3.18 3.40 12.31
CA LYS A 411 2.01 2.94 13.08
C LYS A 411 2.34 1.77 14.00
N VAL A 412 3.02 0.75 13.47
CA VAL A 412 3.42 -0.43 14.26
C VAL A 412 4.37 -0.04 15.40
N LYS A 413 5.31 0.89 15.17
CA LYS A 413 6.20 1.38 16.23
C LYS A 413 5.45 2.09 17.34
N ILE A 414 4.49 2.96 17.00
CA ILE A 414 3.68 3.68 18.00
C ILE A 414 2.83 2.68 18.81
N GLU A 415 2.23 1.69 18.15
CA GLU A 415 1.44 0.65 18.83
C GLU A 415 2.30 -0.19 19.78
N GLN A 416 3.50 -0.59 19.36
CA GLN A 416 4.45 -1.31 20.20
C GLN A 416 4.90 -0.48 21.41
N ALA A 417 5.17 0.81 21.22
CA ALA A 417 5.53 1.72 22.30
C ALA A 417 4.40 1.84 23.34
N MET A 418 3.15 2.01 22.89
CA MET A 418 1.99 2.06 23.78
C MET A 418 1.80 0.76 24.55
N LYS A 419 1.99 -0.40 23.91
CA LYS A 419 1.87 -1.71 24.57
C LYS A 419 2.93 -1.89 25.66
N LEU A 420 4.18 -1.53 25.37
CA LEU A 420 5.28 -1.62 26.35
C LEU A 420 5.03 -0.70 27.55
N GLU A 421 4.53 0.51 27.32
CA GLU A 421 4.17 1.45 28.39
C GLU A 421 3.05 0.90 29.28
N GLN A 422 2.04 0.26 28.69
CA GLN A 422 0.97 -0.40 29.42
C GLN A 422 1.50 -1.56 30.27
N GLU A 423 2.32 -2.44 29.72
CA GLU A 423 2.94 -3.56 30.45
C GLU A 423 3.80 -3.06 31.63
N LYS A 424 4.56 -1.99 31.42
CA LYS A 424 5.35 -1.35 32.48
C LYS A 424 4.47 -0.84 33.62
N LYS A 425 3.38 -0.14 33.29
CA LYS A 425 2.43 0.39 34.29
C LYS A 425 1.74 -0.72 35.09
N GLU A 426 1.38 -1.82 34.42
CA GLU A 426 0.82 -2.99 35.09
C GLU A 426 1.82 -3.64 36.05
N PHE A 427 3.09 -3.72 35.67
CA PHE A 427 4.16 -4.22 36.52
C PHE A 427 4.40 -3.32 37.73
N GLU A 428 4.48 -2.00 37.53
CA GLU A 428 4.61 -1.01 38.61
C GLU A 428 3.44 -1.09 39.60
N THR A 429 2.22 -1.25 39.10
CA THR A 429 1.02 -1.41 39.95
C THR A 429 1.09 -2.69 40.78
N LYS A 430 1.52 -3.81 40.19
CA LYS A 430 1.71 -5.07 40.93
C LYS A 430 2.77 -4.93 42.03
N LEU A 431 3.90 -4.29 41.73
CA LEU A 431 4.93 -4.03 42.73
C LEU A 431 4.41 -3.14 43.86
N ALA A 432 3.67 -2.08 43.54
CA ALA A 432 3.06 -1.21 44.55
C ALA A 432 2.07 -1.97 45.45
N ILE A 433 1.27 -2.89 44.90
CA ILE A 433 0.37 -3.75 45.68
C ILE A 433 1.16 -4.67 46.61
N ILE A 434 2.20 -5.35 46.12
CA ILE A 434 3.04 -6.24 46.93
C ILE A 434 3.70 -5.45 48.07
N GLN A 435 4.24 -4.26 47.77
CA GLN A 435 4.85 -3.40 48.78
C GLN A 435 3.83 -2.96 49.84
N ALA A 436 2.64 -2.51 49.41
CA ALA A 436 1.58 -2.11 50.33
C ALA A 436 1.12 -3.27 51.23
N GLN A 437 1.05 -4.50 50.69
CA GLN A 437 0.75 -5.69 51.48
C GLN A 437 1.82 -5.98 52.55
N GLN A 438 3.10 -5.79 52.22
CA GLN A 438 4.20 -6.01 53.16
C GLN A 438 4.25 -4.94 54.25
N ASP A 439 4.01 -3.68 53.88
CA ASP A 439 3.92 -2.57 54.82
C ASP A 439 2.75 -2.79 55.80
N GLU A 440 1.60 -3.27 55.31
CA GLU A 440 0.44 -3.58 56.15
C GLU A 440 0.71 -4.75 57.10
N ARG A 441 1.40 -5.83 56.65
CA ARG A 441 1.84 -6.92 57.55
C ARG A 441 2.73 -6.42 58.67
N SER A 442 3.65 -5.50 58.36
CA SER A 442 4.56 -4.90 59.33
C SER A 442 3.81 -4.01 60.32
N ARG A 443 2.88 -3.18 59.83
CA ARG A 443 2.02 -2.30 60.64
C ARG A 443 1.15 -3.11 61.61
N ILE A 444 0.45 -4.14 61.13
CA ILE A 444 -0.38 -5.01 61.97
C ILE A 444 0.48 -5.67 63.06
N SER A 445 1.70 -6.11 62.73
CA SER A 445 2.61 -6.72 63.70
C SER A 445 3.00 -5.74 64.82
N ALA A 446 3.24 -4.47 64.48
CA ALA A 446 3.54 -3.42 65.44
C ALA A 446 2.33 -3.09 66.34
N ASP A 447 1.15 -2.88 65.75
CA ASP A 447 -0.09 -2.60 66.51
C ASP A 447 -0.42 -3.75 67.48
N MET A 448 -0.26 -5.01 67.04
CA MET A 448 -0.45 -6.18 67.90
C MET A 448 0.54 -6.22 69.08
N HIS A 449 1.80 -5.83 68.86
CA HIS A 449 2.80 -5.80 69.92
C HIS A 449 2.46 -4.74 70.98
N ASP A 450 2.06 -3.55 70.54
CA ASP A 450 1.89 -2.40 71.43
C ASP A 450 0.54 -2.42 72.16
N GLU A 451 -0.58 -2.70 71.47
CA GLU A 451 -1.92 -2.65 72.09
C GLU A 451 -2.28 -3.94 72.82
N LEU A 452 -2.16 -5.09 72.15
CA LEU A 452 -2.54 -6.38 72.75
C LEU A 452 -1.47 -6.86 73.74
N GLY A 453 -0.19 -6.66 73.42
CA GLY A 453 0.91 -7.10 74.28
C GLY A 453 0.96 -6.38 75.62
N SER A 454 0.77 -5.06 75.61
CA SER A 454 0.69 -4.29 76.85
C SER A 454 -0.55 -4.65 77.68
N GLY A 455 -1.71 -4.82 77.04
CA GLY A 455 -2.97 -5.19 77.70
C GLY A 455 -2.92 -6.55 78.38
N VAL A 456 -2.40 -7.58 77.69
CA VAL A 456 -2.27 -8.93 78.25
C VAL A 456 -1.23 -8.95 79.38
N THR A 457 -0.12 -8.23 79.22
CA THR A 457 0.89 -8.07 80.28
C THR A 457 0.29 -7.42 81.54
N ALA A 458 -0.56 -6.41 81.37
CA ALA A 458 -1.25 -5.76 82.47
C ALA A 458 -2.21 -6.73 83.20
N ILE A 459 -2.99 -7.53 82.45
CA ILE A 459 -3.88 -8.55 83.03
C ILE A 459 -3.08 -9.59 83.83
N ARG A 460 -1.95 -10.05 83.29
CA ARG A 460 -1.05 -10.97 83.99
C ARG A 460 -0.51 -10.35 85.29
N LEU A 461 -0.02 -9.10 85.23
CA LEU A 461 0.51 -8.41 86.40
C LEU A 461 -0.56 -8.17 87.48
N MET A 462 -1.76 -7.73 87.08
CA MET A 462 -2.89 -7.55 88.00
C MET A 462 -3.30 -8.86 88.68
N SER A 463 -3.28 -9.97 87.93
CA SER A 463 -3.59 -11.30 88.45
C SER A 463 -2.54 -11.79 89.45
N GLU A 464 -1.26 -11.60 89.14
CA GLU A 464 -0.14 -11.90 90.07
C GLU A 464 -0.18 -11.03 91.33
N LEU A 465 -0.49 -9.73 91.19
CA LEU A 465 -0.65 -8.83 92.33
C LEU A 465 -1.85 -9.21 93.20
N ALA A 466 -2.97 -9.62 92.59
CA ALA A 466 -4.13 -10.12 93.31
C ALA A 466 -3.82 -11.42 94.07
N LYS A 467 -3.07 -12.34 93.45
CA LYS A 467 -2.57 -13.58 94.08
C LYS A 467 -1.72 -13.30 95.32
N ARG A 468 -0.84 -12.29 95.28
CA ARG A 468 0.02 -11.92 96.42
C ARG A 468 -0.72 -11.26 97.59
N ARG A 469 -1.90 -10.66 97.36
CA ARG A 469 -2.64 -9.89 98.38
C ARG A 469 -3.73 -10.69 99.10
N LEU A 470 -4.04 -11.91 98.67
CA LEU A 470 -5.09 -12.76 99.26
C LEU A 470 -4.52 -13.71 100.35
N PRO A 471 -5.15 -13.80 101.53
CA PRO A 471 -4.71 -14.71 102.59
C PRO A 471 -5.11 -16.17 102.33
N ALA A 472 -4.12 -17.07 102.32
CA ALA A 472 -4.07 -18.54 102.47
C ALA A 472 -5.12 -19.49 101.83
N GLN A 473 -6.27 -19.04 101.34
CA GLN A 473 -7.14 -19.81 100.44
C GLN A 473 -6.91 -19.30 99.01
N SER A 474 -6.29 -20.13 98.18
CA SER A 474 -6.12 -19.82 96.77
C SER A 474 -7.50 -19.61 96.14
N VAL A 475 -7.68 -18.51 95.42
CA VAL A 475 -8.83 -18.35 94.52
C VAL A 475 -8.40 -18.96 93.18
N PRO A 476 -8.80 -20.20 92.86
CA PRO A 476 -8.34 -20.90 91.66
C PRO A 476 -8.66 -20.14 90.35
N GLU A 477 -9.64 -19.23 90.38
CA GLU A 477 -9.98 -18.35 89.26
C GLU A 477 -8.88 -17.34 88.94
N ILE A 478 -8.16 -16.79 89.93
CA ILE A 478 -7.06 -15.84 89.70
C ILE A 478 -5.85 -16.55 89.09
N GLU A 479 -5.58 -17.78 89.53
CA GLU A 479 -4.54 -18.62 88.92
C GLU A 479 -4.87 -18.94 87.46
N LYS A 480 -6.14 -19.25 87.18
CA LYS A 480 -6.63 -19.46 85.82
C LYS A 480 -6.48 -18.22 84.97
N ILE A 481 -6.74 -17.01 85.50
CA ILE A 481 -6.57 -15.76 84.74
C ILE A 481 -5.09 -15.50 84.45
N SER A 482 -4.20 -15.65 85.45
CA SER A 482 -2.75 -15.47 85.24
C SER A 482 -2.20 -16.44 84.20
N THR A 483 -2.57 -17.72 84.31
CA THR A 483 -2.16 -18.77 83.36
C THR A 483 -2.72 -18.51 81.96
N SER A 484 -4.01 -18.16 81.85
CA SER A 484 -4.64 -17.85 80.56
C SER A 484 -4.03 -16.61 79.89
N ALA A 485 -3.68 -15.58 80.68
CA ALA A 485 -2.99 -14.39 80.18
C ALA A 485 -1.57 -14.73 79.69
N GLY A 486 -0.85 -15.60 80.41
CA GLY A 486 0.44 -16.13 79.96
C GLY A 486 0.33 -16.88 78.63
N GLU A 487 -0.62 -17.81 78.50
CA GLU A 487 -0.84 -18.55 77.26
C GLU A 487 -1.25 -17.66 76.08
N LEU A 488 -2.05 -16.63 76.32
CA LEU A 488 -2.42 -15.65 75.30
C LEU A 488 -1.21 -14.83 74.86
N MET A 489 -0.35 -14.41 75.79
CA MET A 489 0.88 -13.68 75.48
C MET A 489 1.81 -14.52 74.59
N ASP A 490 2.00 -15.80 74.91
CA ASP A 490 2.85 -16.70 74.12
C ASP A 490 2.30 -16.93 72.71
N LYS A 491 0.98 -17.11 72.60
CA LYS A 491 0.29 -17.25 71.31
C LYS A 491 0.41 -15.97 70.49
N MET A 492 0.27 -14.81 71.12
CA MET A 492 0.39 -13.50 70.48
C MET A 492 1.80 -13.23 69.98
N ASN A 493 2.83 -13.46 70.80
CA ASN A 493 4.24 -13.32 70.42
C ASN A 493 4.59 -14.20 69.22
N THR A 494 4.06 -15.43 69.19
CA THR A 494 4.22 -16.34 68.04
C THR A 494 3.57 -15.78 66.77
N ILE A 495 2.40 -15.13 66.89
CA ILE A 495 1.72 -14.48 65.75
C ILE A 495 2.52 -13.27 65.26
N ILE A 496 2.90 -12.36 66.16
CA ILE A 496 3.69 -11.16 65.82
C ILE A 496 4.99 -11.56 65.11
N TRP A 497 5.72 -12.55 65.64
CA TRP A 497 6.95 -13.03 65.04
C TRP A 497 6.74 -13.61 63.63
N SER A 498 5.61 -14.30 63.38
CA SER A 498 5.27 -14.85 62.07
C SER A 498 4.73 -13.82 61.06
N MET A 499 4.13 -12.74 61.56
CA MET A 499 3.56 -11.69 60.72
C MET A 499 4.62 -10.67 60.31
N ASN A 500 5.67 -10.50 61.12
CA ASN A 500 6.75 -9.58 60.85
C ASN A 500 7.60 -10.04 59.66
N ALA A 501 7.55 -9.24 58.60
CA ALA A 501 8.31 -9.34 57.36
C ALA A 501 9.83 -9.47 57.56
N THR A 502 10.41 -8.78 58.55
CA THR A 502 11.87 -8.81 58.78
C THR A 502 12.38 -10.19 59.21
N ASN A 503 11.47 -11.08 59.59
CA ASN A 503 11.78 -12.42 60.07
C ASN A 503 11.63 -13.50 58.99
N ASP A 504 11.28 -13.16 57.74
CA ASP A 504 11.03 -14.09 56.64
C ASP A 504 12.32 -14.77 56.11
N SER A 505 13.20 -15.27 57.00
CA SER A 505 14.39 -16.03 56.64
C SER A 505 14.54 -17.31 57.47
N VAL A 506 15.19 -18.32 56.88
CA VAL A 506 15.46 -19.61 57.54
C VAL A 506 16.37 -19.40 58.77
N ALA A 507 17.34 -18.51 58.68
CA ALA A 507 18.21 -18.14 59.80
C ALA A 507 17.42 -17.64 61.02
N ASN A 508 16.43 -16.78 60.79
CA ASN A 508 15.58 -16.26 61.86
C ASN A 508 14.67 -17.36 62.46
N LEU A 509 14.15 -18.28 61.63
CA LEU A 509 13.38 -19.44 62.12
C LEU A 509 14.23 -20.37 63.00
N VAL A 510 15.45 -20.71 62.56
CA VAL A 510 16.36 -21.56 63.32
C VAL A 510 16.78 -20.90 64.64
N ALA A 511 17.11 -19.61 64.61
CA ALA A 511 17.45 -18.85 65.82
C ALA A 511 16.30 -18.84 66.84
N TYR A 512 15.07 -18.62 66.37
CA TYR A 512 13.88 -18.59 67.20
C TYR A 512 13.55 -19.96 67.83
N MET A 513 13.65 -21.05 67.04
CA MET A 513 13.46 -22.42 67.55
C MET A 513 14.52 -22.79 68.60
N ARG A 514 15.79 -22.44 68.36
CA ARG A 514 16.88 -22.70 69.32
C ARG A 514 16.65 -21.96 70.63
N ALA A 515 16.31 -20.68 70.58
CA ALA A 515 16.03 -19.88 71.77
C ALA A 515 14.87 -20.49 72.58
N PHE A 516 13.76 -20.84 71.90
CA PHE A 516 12.61 -21.47 72.54
C PHE A 516 12.95 -22.82 73.19
N ALA A 517 13.72 -23.67 72.51
CA ALA A 517 14.13 -24.97 73.04
C ALA A 517 15.00 -24.82 74.30
N ILE A 518 15.94 -23.88 74.30
CA ILE A 518 16.80 -23.62 75.47
C ILE A 518 15.95 -23.13 76.65
N GLU A 519 15.08 -22.14 76.43
CA GLU A 519 14.20 -21.57 77.46
C GLU A 519 13.25 -22.62 78.06
N LEU A 520 12.66 -23.48 77.22
CA LEU A 520 11.71 -24.51 77.67
C LEU A 520 12.36 -25.52 78.63
N PHE A 521 13.64 -25.85 78.43
CA PHE A 521 14.34 -26.89 79.20
C PHE A 521 15.28 -26.36 80.27
N GLU A 522 15.50 -25.05 80.38
CA GLU A 522 16.46 -24.40 81.29
C GLU A 522 16.28 -24.82 82.76
N ASN A 523 15.03 -24.97 83.21
CA ASN A 523 14.68 -25.36 84.58
C ASN A 523 14.13 -26.80 84.70
N SER A 524 14.31 -27.61 83.66
CA SER A 524 13.83 -28.98 83.62
C SER A 524 14.92 -29.98 84.02
N SER A 525 14.53 -31.17 84.49
CA SER A 525 15.47 -32.27 84.71
C SER A 525 15.94 -32.97 83.42
N MET A 526 15.47 -32.52 82.26
CA MET A 526 15.79 -33.10 80.95
C MET A 526 16.80 -32.22 80.21
N VAL A 527 17.92 -32.81 79.78
CA VAL A 527 18.96 -32.11 79.02
C VAL A 527 18.59 -32.09 77.54
N CYS A 528 18.38 -30.90 76.98
CA CYS A 528 18.10 -30.69 75.55
C CYS A 528 19.36 -30.30 74.78
N ARG A 529 19.80 -31.15 73.85
CA ARG A 529 20.91 -30.86 72.92
C ARG A 529 20.34 -30.37 71.58
N VAL A 530 20.72 -29.17 71.17
CA VAL A 530 20.31 -28.58 69.89
C VAL A 530 21.49 -28.60 68.92
N GLU A 531 21.34 -29.31 67.80
CA GLU A 531 22.30 -29.38 66.71
C GLU A 531 21.79 -28.58 65.52
N VAL A 532 22.54 -27.53 65.16
CA VAL A 532 22.26 -26.68 63.99
C VAL A 532 23.44 -26.77 63.02
N PRO A 533 23.23 -26.54 61.71
CA PRO A 533 24.33 -26.51 60.75
C PRO A 533 25.32 -25.39 61.07
N GLU A 534 26.60 -25.58 60.73
CA GLU A 534 27.65 -24.55 60.93
C GLU A 534 27.42 -23.31 60.05
N TYR A 535 26.78 -23.48 58.89
CA TYR A 535 26.40 -22.43 57.97
C TYR A 535 24.90 -22.50 57.67
N ILE A 536 24.20 -21.38 57.87
CA ILE A 536 22.79 -21.24 57.52
C ILE A 536 22.71 -20.22 56.36
N PRO A 537 22.33 -20.64 55.14
CA PRO A 537 22.17 -19.73 54.02
C PRO A 537 21.01 -18.74 54.25
N ASP A 538 21.14 -17.54 53.68
CA ASP A 538 20.09 -16.51 53.71
C ASP A 538 19.00 -16.85 52.69
N ILE A 539 18.16 -17.83 53.05
CA ILE A 539 17.02 -18.29 52.25
C ILE A 539 15.74 -17.71 52.85
N GLU A 540 14.93 -17.10 51.99
CA GLU A 540 13.63 -16.55 52.36
C GLU A 540 12.63 -17.68 52.61
N ILE A 541 11.83 -17.57 53.67
CA ILE A 541 10.77 -18.53 54.00
C ILE A 541 9.55 -17.76 54.50
N SER A 542 8.37 -18.08 53.95
CA SER A 542 7.16 -17.31 54.23
C SER A 542 6.76 -17.36 55.72
N GLY A 543 6.17 -16.27 56.23
CA GLY A 543 5.67 -16.21 57.59
C GLY A 543 4.71 -17.36 57.96
N GLU A 544 3.91 -17.83 57.00
CA GLU A 544 3.03 -18.99 57.17
C GLU A 544 3.80 -20.30 57.39
N LYS A 545 4.84 -20.55 56.57
CA LYS A 545 5.74 -21.71 56.73
C LYS A 545 6.45 -21.64 58.07
N ARG A 546 7.07 -20.51 58.39
CA ARG A 546 7.75 -20.29 59.68
C ARG A 546 6.84 -20.59 60.87
N ARG A 547 5.62 -20.08 60.85
CA ARG A 547 4.63 -20.28 61.91
C ARG A 547 4.26 -21.75 62.09
N ASN A 548 3.92 -22.44 61.00
CA ASN A 548 3.48 -23.82 61.07
C ASN A 548 4.61 -24.76 61.49
N VAL A 549 5.82 -24.58 60.93
CA VAL A 549 7.01 -25.33 61.36
C VAL A 549 7.30 -25.10 62.83
N PHE A 550 7.35 -23.84 63.29
CA PHE A 550 7.60 -23.52 64.69
C PHE A 550 6.55 -24.12 65.63
N LEU A 551 5.26 -24.06 65.28
CA LEU A 551 4.19 -24.63 66.12
C LEU A 551 4.28 -26.15 66.22
N VAL A 552 4.68 -26.83 65.14
CA VAL A 552 4.92 -28.29 65.14
C VAL A 552 6.10 -28.63 66.05
N VAL A 553 7.22 -27.91 65.91
CA VAL A 553 8.40 -28.08 66.78
C VAL A 553 8.06 -27.80 68.24
N LYS A 554 7.34 -26.69 68.52
CA LYS A 554 6.89 -26.33 69.86
C LYS A 554 6.03 -27.43 70.50
N GLU A 555 5.10 -27.98 69.75
CA GLU A 555 4.24 -29.07 70.23
C GLU A 555 5.03 -30.36 70.49
N ALA A 556 5.96 -30.71 69.59
CA ALA A 556 6.83 -31.87 69.76
C ALA A 556 7.74 -31.76 71.00
N LEU A 557 8.37 -30.60 71.23
CA LEU A 557 9.21 -30.36 72.41
C LEU A 557 8.39 -30.39 73.72
N ASN A 558 7.19 -29.79 73.71
CA ASN A 558 6.29 -29.84 74.87
C ASN A 558 5.81 -31.27 75.17
N ASN A 559 5.50 -32.05 74.13
CA ASN A 559 5.08 -33.44 74.29
C ASN A 559 6.21 -34.29 74.87
N ALA A 560 7.45 -34.09 74.40
CA ALA A 560 8.60 -34.75 75.00
C ALA A 560 8.77 -34.37 76.47
N MET A 561 8.72 -33.08 76.81
CA MET A 561 8.84 -32.61 78.20
C MET A 561 7.80 -33.22 79.14
N LYS A 562 6.53 -33.31 78.69
CA LYS A 562 5.41 -33.78 79.52
C LYS A 562 5.32 -35.30 79.62
N HIS A 563 5.77 -36.03 78.59
CA HIS A 563 5.40 -37.44 78.43
C HIS A 563 6.57 -38.42 78.27
N SER A 564 7.78 -37.96 77.88
CA SER A 564 8.92 -38.85 77.61
C SER A 564 9.38 -39.60 78.88
N LYS A 565 9.36 -38.92 80.04
CA LYS A 565 10.04 -39.33 81.28
C LYS A 565 11.55 -39.61 81.08
N SER A 566 12.15 -38.99 80.06
CA SER A 566 13.59 -39.08 79.78
C SER A 566 14.36 -37.98 80.48
N ASP A 567 15.65 -38.20 80.71
CA ASP A 567 16.62 -37.19 81.12
C ASP A 567 17.31 -36.52 79.90
N ARG A 568 17.00 -36.95 78.66
CA ARG A 568 17.68 -36.48 77.44
C ARG A 568 16.73 -36.26 76.26
N LEU A 569 16.99 -35.20 75.49
CA LEU A 569 16.34 -34.90 74.21
C LEU A 569 17.33 -34.31 73.21
N GLU A 570 17.19 -34.66 71.93
CA GLU A 570 17.98 -34.12 70.82
C GLU A 570 17.07 -33.44 69.79
N LEU A 571 17.39 -32.19 69.44
CA LEU A 571 16.79 -31.43 68.34
C LEU A 571 17.86 -31.22 67.27
N ARG A 572 17.68 -31.80 66.10
CA ARG A 572 18.59 -31.67 64.95
C ARG A 572 17.92 -30.92 63.82
N ILE A 573 18.61 -29.92 63.29
CA ILE A 573 18.17 -29.15 62.13
C ILE A 573 19.20 -29.35 61.02
N ARG A 574 18.73 -29.70 59.81
CA ARG A 574 19.56 -29.82 58.61
C ARG A 574 18.95 -29.00 57.48
N LEU A 575 19.82 -28.37 56.71
CA LEU A 575 19.49 -27.52 55.58
C LEU A 575 20.15 -28.12 54.34
N GLU A 576 19.35 -28.82 53.54
CA GLU A 576 19.78 -29.43 52.28
C GLU A 576 18.93 -28.81 51.15
N ASP A 577 18.27 -29.62 50.33
CA ASP A 577 17.30 -29.13 49.32
C ASP A 577 16.00 -28.62 49.95
N GLU A 578 15.72 -29.03 51.20
CA GLU A 578 14.60 -28.57 52.01
C GLU A 578 14.99 -28.48 53.50
N LEU A 579 14.15 -27.86 54.32
CA LEU A 579 14.35 -27.77 55.76
C LEU A 579 13.96 -29.09 56.43
N HIS A 580 14.92 -29.77 57.04
CA HIS A 580 14.69 -30.99 57.81
C HIS A 580 14.88 -30.74 59.31
N ILE A 581 13.89 -31.14 60.11
CA ILE A 581 13.97 -31.06 61.58
C ILE A 581 13.62 -32.42 62.17
N GLU A 582 14.47 -32.90 63.06
CA GLU A 582 14.29 -34.16 63.78
C GLU A 582 14.38 -33.90 65.28
N ILE A 583 13.38 -34.34 66.03
CA ILE A 583 13.29 -34.25 67.49
C ILE A 583 13.22 -35.67 68.04
N HIS A 584 14.17 -36.07 68.85
CA HIS A 584 14.24 -37.39 69.44
C HIS A 584 14.29 -37.32 70.97
N ASP A 585 13.32 -37.93 71.65
CA ASP A 585 13.38 -38.19 73.09
C ASP A 585 13.80 -39.63 73.36
N PHE A 586 14.62 -39.85 74.40
CA PHE A 586 15.07 -41.19 74.81
C PHE A 586 14.16 -41.77 75.91
N GLY A 587 12.86 -41.50 75.82
CA GLY A 587 11.89 -41.83 76.83
C GLY A 587 11.25 -43.21 76.66
N GLN A 588 10.10 -43.37 77.30
CA GLN A 588 9.31 -44.61 77.27
C GLN A 588 8.53 -44.82 75.95
N GLY A 589 8.59 -43.88 75.01
CA GLY A 589 7.83 -43.93 73.77
C GLY A 589 6.32 -43.65 73.94
N ILE A 590 5.59 -43.57 72.82
CA ILE A 590 4.12 -43.40 72.84
C ILE A 590 3.45 -44.73 73.22
N GLN A 591 2.83 -44.80 74.40
CA GLN A 591 2.09 -45.99 74.84
C GLN A 591 0.82 -46.20 73.98
N THR A 592 0.69 -47.35 73.33
CA THR A 592 -0.42 -47.67 72.41
C THR A 592 -1.80 -47.56 73.05
N GLU A 593 -1.91 -47.82 74.36
CA GLU A 593 -3.14 -47.71 75.17
C GLU A 593 -3.59 -46.25 75.41
N LYS A 594 -2.67 -45.27 75.28
CA LYS A 594 -2.94 -43.83 75.44
C LYS A 594 -2.97 -43.05 74.13
N MET A 595 -2.90 -43.71 72.97
CA MET A 595 -2.91 -43.04 71.65
C MET A 595 -4.12 -42.09 71.45
N ARG A 596 -5.28 -42.36 72.07
CA ARG A 596 -6.44 -41.45 72.02
C ARG A 596 -6.20 -40.09 72.68
N GLN A 597 -5.29 -39.98 73.64
CA GLN A 597 -4.93 -38.70 74.28
C GLN A 597 -3.98 -37.85 73.42
N PHE A 598 -3.15 -38.50 72.59
CA PHE A 598 -2.21 -37.85 71.69
C PHE A 598 -2.79 -37.54 70.30
N SER A 599 -3.93 -38.16 69.93
CA SER A 599 -4.50 -38.06 68.59
C SER A 599 -4.78 -36.62 68.15
N SER A 600 -5.30 -35.77 69.05
CA SER A 600 -5.61 -34.38 68.70
C SER A 600 -4.35 -33.54 68.39
N GLY A 601 -3.26 -33.71 69.15
CA GLY A 601 -2.00 -33.00 68.95
C GLY A 601 -1.26 -33.47 67.70
N LEU A 602 -1.15 -34.79 67.50
CA LEU A 602 -0.51 -35.39 66.33
C LEU A 602 -1.24 -35.05 65.02
N THR A 603 -2.57 -35.13 65.00
CA THR A 603 -3.39 -34.75 63.83
C THR A 603 -3.27 -33.25 63.52
N ASN A 604 -3.18 -32.40 64.54
CA ASN A 604 -2.96 -30.98 64.32
C ASN A 604 -1.57 -30.70 63.73
N MET A 605 -0.53 -31.40 64.18
CA MET A 605 0.81 -31.27 63.62
C MET A 605 0.86 -31.73 62.15
N GLN A 606 0.20 -32.84 61.82
CA GLN A 606 0.05 -33.32 60.44
C GLN A 606 -0.63 -32.28 59.54
N ARG A 607 -1.80 -31.77 59.95
CA ARG A 607 -2.53 -30.76 59.17
C ARG A 607 -1.70 -29.49 58.92
N ARG A 608 -0.90 -29.07 59.91
CA ARG A 608 -0.04 -27.88 59.77
C ARG A 608 1.05 -28.07 58.74
N MET A 609 1.68 -29.24 58.70
CA MET A 609 2.71 -29.55 57.69
C MET A 609 2.08 -29.70 56.30
N GLU A 610 0.92 -30.35 56.20
CA GLU A 610 0.18 -30.46 54.93
C GLU A 610 -0.20 -29.10 54.35
N THR A 611 -0.62 -28.15 55.20
CA THR A 611 -1.01 -26.79 54.77
C THR A 611 0.12 -26.05 54.06
N ILE A 612 1.37 -26.34 54.43
CA ILE A 612 2.56 -25.68 53.88
C ILE A 612 3.30 -26.55 52.86
N GLY A 613 2.70 -27.68 52.44
CA GLY A 613 3.31 -28.62 51.50
C GLY A 613 4.49 -29.42 52.07
N GLY A 614 4.63 -29.47 53.40
CA GLY A 614 5.66 -30.24 54.09
C GLY A 614 5.16 -31.61 54.57
N THR A 615 6.09 -32.45 55.03
CA THR A 615 5.80 -33.79 55.53
C THR A 615 6.16 -33.93 57.01
N ILE A 616 5.50 -34.86 57.70
CA ILE A 616 5.81 -35.23 59.08
C ILE A 616 5.67 -36.73 59.27
N TRP A 617 6.56 -37.32 60.06
CA TRP A 617 6.53 -38.72 60.43
C TRP A 617 6.89 -38.90 61.91
N PHE A 618 6.43 -40.01 62.47
CA PHE A 618 6.64 -40.37 63.87
C PHE A 618 7.23 -41.78 63.93
N LYS A 619 8.29 -41.98 64.71
CA LYS A 619 8.86 -43.31 65.01
C LYS A 619 8.91 -43.53 66.51
N ASN A 620 8.67 -44.76 66.94
CA ASN A 620 8.59 -45.12 68.36
C ASN A 620 9.55 -46.29 68.64
N GLU A 621 10.84 -46.02 68.56
CA GLU A 621 11.92 -47.00 68.70
C GLU A 621 12.89 -46.53 69.79
N LYS A 622 12.80 -47.11 70.99
CA LYS A 622 13.59 -46.72 72.19
C LYS A 622 13.42 -45.23 72.57
N GLY A 623 12.20 -44.74 72.49
CA GLY A 623 11.85 -43.32 72.63
C GLY A 623 10.88 -42.89 71.54
N THR A 624 10.63 -41.59 71.39
CA THR A 624 9.85 -41.04 70.27
C THR A 624 10.72 -40.15 69.39
N THR A 625 10.66 -40.36 68.08
CA THR A 625 11.24 -39.46 67.08
C THR A 625 10.13 -38.80 66.28
N VAL A 626 10.15 -37.48 66.22
CA VAL A 626 9.32 -36.65 65.34
C VAL A 626 10.23 -36.06 64.28
N GLY A 627 10.03 -36.44 63.03
CA GLY A 627 10.74 -35.85 61.89
C GLY A 627 9.78 -35.08 60.99
N LEU A 628 10.19 -33.90 60.55
CA LEU A 628 9.45 -33.09 59.59
C LEU A 628 10.37 -32.56 58.50
N SER A 629 9.81 -32.39 57.30
CA SER A 629 10.47 -31.71 56.19
C SER A 629 9.56 -30.66 55.55
N CYS A 630 10.14 -29.55 55.10
CA CYS A 630 9.40 -28.47 54.46
C CYS A 630 10.24 -27.81 53.37
N PRO A 631 9.70 -27.62 52.16
CA PRO A 631 10.39 -26.83 51.14
C PRO A 631 10.53 -25.38 51.58
N TYR A 632 11.63 -24.73 51.18
CA TYR A 632 11.89 -23.31 51.45
C TYR A 632 10.74 -22.40 51.01
#